data_AF-C7S584-F1
#
_entry.id   AF-C7S584-F1
#
_cell.length_a   1.000
_cell.length_b   1.000
_cell.length_c   1.000
_cell.angle_alpha   90.00
_cell.angle_beta   90.00
_cell.angle_gamma   90.00
#
_symmetry.space_group_name_H-M   'P 1'
#
loop_
_entity.id
_entity.type
_entity.pdbx_description
1 polymer ?
#
loop_
_entity_poly.entity_id
_entity_poly.type
_entity_poly.pdbx_seq_one_letter_code
_entity_poly.pdbx_strand_id
1 'polypeptide(L)'
;HALRTAEKALLPGYHPFEWKPPLKNVSSNTEVGIIDGLSGLQHLVDDYPVDTISKRFRYDAALASALMDMEEDILEGLKSQGLDDYVKGPFTVVIKESCDGMGDVSEKHGCGPPVPEKAVRFSFTLMSIKIAHGIEEIKVFEENKPNSELCCKPLCLMLADESDHETLTAILSPLVAEREAMKDSVLILDMAGIPRLFKFIFRGTGYDEKLVREVQGLEASGSSYICTLCDATRLEASRNLILHSVTRNHVENLERYEVWRSNPYHETVDELRDRVKGVS
;
A
#
# COMPACT_ATOMS: atom_id res chain seq x y z
N HIS A 1 23.35 -24.65 1.81
CA HIS A 1 22.19 -25.40 1.27
C HIS A 1 21.05 -25.43 2.28
N ALA A 2 21.27 -25.91 3.50
CA ALA A 2 20.24 -25.96 4.56
C ALA A 2 19.51 -24.63 4.82
N LEU A 3 20.24 -23.51 4.99
CA LEU A 3 19.62 -22.19 5.21
C LEU A 3 18.68 -21.77 4.07
N ARG A 4 19.06 -22.04 2.81
CA ARG A 4 18.22 -21.75 1.64
C ARG A 4 16.94 -22.58 1.60
N THR A 5 16.97 -23.78 2.19
CA THR A 5 15.76 -24.61 2.33
C THR A 5 14.88 -24.09 3.44
N ALA A 6 15.46 -23.68 4.58
CA ALA A 6 14.73 -23.12 5.71
C ALA A 6 14.06 -21.78 5.36
N GLU A 7 14.75 -20.91 4.62
CA GLU A 7 14.24 -19.60 4.19
C GLU A 7 12.92 -19.69 3.42
N LYS A 8 12.71 -20.75 2.63
CA LYS A 8 11.48 -20.92 1.84
C LYS A 8 10.22 -20.92 2.68
N ALA A 9 10.28 -21.41 3.92
CA ALA A 9 9.13 -21.42 4.82
C ALA A 9 8.73 -20.02 5.29
N LEU A 10 9.65 -19.05 5.22
CA LEU A 10 9.44 -17.67 5.66
C LEU A 10 9.08 -16.72 4.49
N LEU A 11 9.19 -17.22 3.25
CA LEU A 11 8.92 -16.41 2.06
C LEU A 11 7.45 -16.53 1.63
N PRO A 12 6.89 -15.45 1.04
CA PRO A 12 5.61 -15.53 0.35
C PRO A 12 5.58 -16.65 -0.68
N GLY A 13 4.45 -17.35 -0.75
CA GLY A 13 4.28 -18.49 -1.65
C GLY A 13 4.41 -19.86 -0.98
N TYR A 14 4.68 -19.93 0.33
CA TYR A 14 4.84 -21.20 1.04
C TYR A 14 3.54 -21.72 1.66
N HIS A 15 2.81 -20.86 2.37
CA HIS A 15 1.62 -21.26 3.11
C HIS A 15 0.36 -21.23 2.23
N PRO A 16 -0.51 -22.26 2.30
CA PRO A 16 -1.80 -22.24 1.64
C PRO A 16 -2.77 -21.28 2.37
N PHE A 17 -3.62 -20.61 1.61
CA PHE A 17 -4.66 -19.72 2.12
C PHE A 17 -5.83 -19.61 1.13
N GLU A 18 -6.96 -19.11 1.59
CA GLU A 18 -8.16 -18.91 0.77
C GLU A 18 -8.76 -17.52 1.04
N TRP A 19 -9.36 -16.88 0.04
CA TRP A 19 -10.11 -15.64 0.20
C TRP A 19 -11.61 -15.88 0.01
N LYS A 20 -12.45 -15.33 0.89
CA LYS A 20 -13.91 -15.38 0.78
C LYS A 20 -14.54 -13.99 0.90
N PRO A 21 -15.19 -13.48 -0.16
CA PRO A 21 -15.25 -14.03 -1.53
C PRO A 21 -13.87 -14.05 -2.24
N PRO A 22 -13.70 -14.80 -3.33
CA PRO A 22 -12.46 -14.75 -4.13
C PRO A 22 -12.14 -13.33 -4.59
N LEU A 23 -10.86 -12.97 -4.56
CA LEU A 23 -10.39 -11.64 -4.94
C LEU A 23 -10.58 -11.39 -6.44
N LYS A 24 -11.18 -10.26 -6.79
CA LYS A 24 -11.35 -9.84 -8.18
C LYS A 24 -9.99 -9.56 -8.81
N ASN A 25 -9.73 -10.11 -10.00
CA ASN A 25 -8.49 -9.92 -10.78
C ASN A 25 -7.19 -10.37 -10.08
N VAL A 26 -7.27 -11.15 -9.00
CA VAL A 26 -6.10 -11.74 -8.33
C VAL A 26 -6.19 -13.26 -8.45
N SER A 27 -5.08 -13.90 -8.84
CA SER A 27 -5.03 -15.36 -8.98
C SER A 27 -5.20 -16.07 -7.64
N SER A 28 -5.98 -17.15 -7.61
CA SER A 28 -6.15 -17.99 -6.42
C SER A 28 -4.96 -18.89 -6.12
N ASN A 29 -3.93 -18.91 -6.99
CA ASN A 29 -2.72 -19.69 -6.75
C ASN A 29 -1.97 -19.12 -5.54
N THR A 30 -1.73 -19.94 -4.50
CA THR A 30 -1.01 -19.53 -3.30
C THR A 30 0.50 -19.73 -3.39
N GLU A 31 0.98 -20.46 -4.39
CA GLU A 31 2.42 -20.77 -4.60
C GLU A 31 3.13 -19.67 -5.41
N VAL A 32 2.85 -18.41 -5.10
CA VAL A 32 3.43 -17.25 -5.80
C VAL A 32 4.40 -16.52 -4.88
N GLY A 33 5.70 -16.57 -5.21
CA GLY A 33 6.76 -15.86 -4.50
C GLY A 33 7.12 -14.53 -5.17
N ILE A 34 8.41 -14.34 -5.45
CA ILE A 34 8.91 -13.14 -6.14
C ILE A 34 8.46 -13.18 -7.60
N ILE A 35 7.80 -12.10 -8.04
CA ILE A 35 7.34 -11.92 -9.42
C ILE A 35 7.92 -10.63 -10.01
N ASP A 36 7.83 -10.53 -11.34
CA ASP A 36 8.19 -9.30 -12.04
C ASP A 36 7.21 -8.17 -11.71
N GLY A 37 7.74 -7.03 -11.30
CA GLY A 37 6.91 -5.85 -11.01
C GLY A 37 6.20 -5.31 -12.25
N LEU A 38 6.78 -5.53 -13.44
CA LEU A 38 6.19 -5.19 -14.73
C LEU A 38 4.85 -5.89 -14.99
N SER A 39 4.54 -6.98 -14.26
CA SER A 39 3.23 -7.63 -14.25
C SER A 39 2.67 -7.95 -15.64
N GLY A 40 3.54 -8.30 -16.59
CA GLY A 40 3.17 -8.67 -17.96
C GLY A 40 3.25 -7.54 -18.99
N LEU A 41 3.70 -6.35 -18.61
CA LEU A 41 4.01 -5.27 -19.55
C LEU A 41 5.04 -5.77 -20.57
N GLN A 42 4.73 -5.61 -21.86
CA GLN A 42 5.60 -6.06 -22.94
C GLN A 42 6.60 -4.96 -23.30
N HIS A 43 7.86 -5.33 -23.53
CA HIS A 43 8.88 -4.43 -24.07
C HIS A 43 8.89 -4.52 -25.59
N LEU A 44 7.84 -4.00 -26.22
CA LEU A 44 7.81 -3.83 -27.68
C LEU A 44 8.38 -2.46 -28.04
N VAL A 45 9.09 -2.39 -29.17
CA VAL A 45 9.71 -1.13 -29.65
C VAL A 45 8.65 -0.08 -30.00
N ASP A 46 7.45 -0.52 -30.33
CA ASP A 46 6.33 0.35 -30.68
C ASP A 46 5.58 0.90 -29.44
N ASP A 47 5.81 0.31 -28.26
CA ASP A 47 5.16 0.69 -27.00
C ASP A 47 5.99 1.72 -26.22
N TYR A 48 5.39 2.29 -25.17
CA TYR A 48 6.08 3.24 -24.29
C TYR A 48 7.31 2.56 -23.64
N PRO A 49 8.50 3.16 -23.71
CA PRO A 49 9.70 2.58 -23.12
C PRO A 49 9.60 2.63 -21.60
N VAL A 50 9.42 1.46 -20.98
CA VAL A 50 9.45 1.32 -19.53
C VAL A 50 10.82 0.84 -19.10
N ASP A 51 11.70 1.81 -18.89
CA ASP A 51 13.10 1.65 -18.55
C ASP A 51 13.28 1.50 -17.02
N THR A 52 12.74 0.41 -16.48
CA THR A 52 12.83 0.07 -15.06
C THR A 52 13.10 -1.42 -14.85
N ILE A 53 13.71 -1.74 -13.71
CA ILE A 53 13.80 -3.10 -13.21
C ILE A 53 13.02 -3.15 -11.91
N SER A 54 12.01 -4.01 -11.84
CA SER A 54 11.19 -4.17 -10.65
C SER A 54 10.96 -5.63 -10.27
N LYS A 55 10.91 -5.88 -8.96
CA LYS A 55 10.50 -7.15 -8.36
C LYS A 55 9.59 -6.87 -7.18
N ARG A 56 8.57 -7.70 -7.04
CA ARG A 56 7.59 -7.59 -5.96
C ARG A 56 7.12 -8.96 -5.48
N PHE A 57 6.51 -8.97 -4.31
CA PHE A 57 5.60 -10.04 -3.93
C PHE A 57 4.17 -9.68 -4.34
N ARG A 58 3.33 -10.70 -4.53
CA ARG A 58 1.88 -10.48 -4.60
C ARG A 58 1.38 -10.12 -3.20
N TYR A 59 0.55 -9.10 -3.09
CA TYR A 59 0.27 -8.46 -1.81
C TYR A 59 -0.43 -9.41 -0.82
N ASP A 60 -1.44 -10.14 -1.27
CA ASP A 60 -2.12 -11.17 -0.48
C ASP A 60 -1.16 -12.27 0.03
N ALA A 61 -0.26 -12.76 -0.82
CA ALA A 61 0.74 -13.76 -0.45
C ALA A 61 1.74 -13.20 0.58
N ALA A 62 2.14 -11.93 0.43
CA ALA A 62 3.00 -11.24 1.40
C ALA A 62 2.30 -11.06 2.76
N LEU A 63 1.01 -10.73 2.78
CA LEU A 63 0.23 -10.63 4.01
C LEU A 63 0.04 -11.98 4.69
N ALA A 64 -0.26 -13.04 3.94
CA ALA A 64 -0.35 -14.39 4.49
C ALA A 64 0.98 -14.81 5.12
N SER A 65 2.10 -14.59 4.43
CA SER A 65 3.44 -14.86 4.96
C SER A 65 3.75 -14.05 6.21
N ALA A 66 3.41 -12.75 6.22
CA ALA A 66 3.63 -11.87 7.36
C ALA A 66 2.78 -12.26 8.58
N LEU A 67 1.56 -12.75 8.37
CA LEU A 67 0.69 -13.26 9.44
C LEU A 67 1.22 -14.57 10.02
N MET A 68 1.73 -15.48 9.18
CA MET A 68 2.33 -16.74 9.65
C MET A 68 3.61 -16.51 10.43
N ASP A 69 4.43 -15.52 10.04
CA ASP A 69 5.62 -15.09 10.79
C ASP A 69 5.27 -14.61 12.21
N MET A 70 4.03 -14.15 12.41
CA MET A 70 3.51 -13.63 13.68
C MET A 70 2.59 -14.62 14.40
N GLU A 71 2.57 -15.89 13.99
CA GLU A 71 1.69 -16.91 14.55
C GLU A 71 1.84 -17.02 16.08
N GLU A 72 3.08 -17.09 16.57
CA GLU A 72 3.35 -17.19 18.01
C GLU A 72 2.89 -15.93 18.78
N ASP A 73 3.16 -14.74 18.25
CA ASP A 73 2.75 -13.47 18.86
C ASP A 73 1.22 -13.34 18.95
N ILE A 74 0.50 -13.79 17.92
CA ILE A 74 -0.97 -13.77 17.89
C ILE A 74 -1.53 -14.73 18.94
N LEU A 75 -0.97 -15.94 19.06
CA LEU A 75 -1.41 -16.94 20.05
C LEU A 75 -1.09 -16.49 21.48
N GLU A 76 0.11 -15.96 21.72
CA GLU A 76 0.47 -15.38 23.02
C GLU A 76 -0.43 -14.19 23.37
N GLY A 77 -0.73 -13.34 22.37
CA GLY A 77 -1.67 -12.24 22.49
C GLY A 77 -3.06 -12.69 22.94
N LEU A 78 -3.62 -13.75 22.36
CA LEU A 78 -4.93 -14.30 22.76
C LEU A 78 -4.91 -14.79 24.20
N LYS A 79 -3.90 -15.57 24.55
CA LYS A 79 -3.71 -16.09 25.90
C LYS A 79 -3.57 -14.97 26.93
N SER A 80 -2.84 -13.91 26.60
CA SER A 80 -2.65 -12.74 27.47
C SER A 80 -3.97 -12.00 27.76
N GLN A 81 -4.91 -12.04 26.81
CA GLN A 81 -6.25 -11.46 26.93
C GLN A 81 -7.28 -12.44 27.53
N GLY A 82 -6.84 -13.63 27.96
CA GLY A 82 -7.73 -14.67 28.50
C GLY A 82 -8.68 -15.29 27.47
N LEU A 83 -8.35 -15.19 26.18
CA LEU A 83 -9.09 -15.78 25.09
C LEU A 83 -8.55 -17.17 24.76
N ASP A 84 -9.43 -18.03 24.25
CA ASP A 84 -9.05 -19.38 23.85
C ASP A 84 -8.21 -19.40 22.57
N ASP A 85 -7.20 -20.28 22.55
CA ASP A 85 -6.31 -20.46 21.39
C ASP A 85 -7.02 -21.08 20.16
N TYR A 86 -8.29 -21.46 20.27
CA TYR A 86 -9.09 -21.98 19.17
C TYR A 86 -10.06 -20.97 18.55
N VAL A 87 -10.00 -19.71 18.98
CA VAL A 87 -10.86 -18.65 18.42
C VAL A 87 -10.51 -18.39 16.96
N LYS A 88 -11.53 -18.38 16.10
CA LYS A 88 -11.38 -18.29 14.64
C LYS A 88 -11.46 -16.87 14.07
N GLY A 89 -11.88 -15.87 14.85
CA GLY A 89 -12.09 -14.49 14.40
C GLY A 89 -13.55 -14.15 14.07
N PRO A 90 -13.80 -13.05 13.32
CA PRO A 90 -12.83 -12.35 12.47
C PRO A 90 -11.82 -11.50 13.25
N PHE A 91 -10.55 -11.61 12.85
CA PHE A 91 -9.47 -10.73 13.25
C PHE A 91 -9.43 -9.52 12.30
N THR A 92 -9.28 -8.32 12.83
CA THR A 92 -9.06 -7.09 12.06
C THR A 92 -7.59 -6.72 12.16
N VAL A 93 -6.89 -6.75 11.02
CA VAL A 93 -5.48 -6.42 10.89
C VAL A 93 -5.36 -5.00 10.33
N VAL A 94 -4.72 -4.10 11.09
CA VAL A 94 -4.42 -2.74 10.62
C VAL A 94 -3.02 -2.74 10.01
N ILE A 95 -2.92 -2.38 8.75
CA ILE A 95 -1.67 -2.33 7.98
C ILE A 95 -1.30 -0.87 7.75
N LYS A 96 -0.07 -0.50 8.07
CA LYS A 96 0.53 0.76 7.62
C LYS A 96 1.23 0.50 6.28
N GLU A 97 0.80 1.19 5.23
CA GLU A 97 1.49 1.21 3.94
C GLU A 97 2.46 2.38 3.90
N SER A 98 3.63 2.14 3.34
CA SER A 98 4.69 3.14 3.19
C SER A 98 5.29 3.05 1.80
N CYS A 99 5.61 4.19 1.20
CA CYS A 99 6.31 4.26 -0.07
C CYS A 99 7.26 5.46 -0.05
N ASP A 100 8.50 5.24 -0.47
CA ASP A 100 9.54 6.26 -0.50
C ASP A 100 10.42 6.12 -1.74
N GLY A 101 10.75 7.26 -2.35
CA GLY A 101 11.81 7.38 -3.33
C GLY A 101 13.18 7.56 -2.68
N MET A 102 14.20 6.99 -3.31
CA MET A 102 15.61 7.08 -2.93
C MET A 102 16.42 7.63 -4.10
N GLY A 103 17.23 8.65 -3.83
CA GLY A 103 18.27 9.11 -4.76
C GLY A 103 19.58 8.36 -4.59
N ASP A 104 20.55 8.68 -5.45
CA ASP A 104 21.93 8.20 -5.37
C ASP A 104 22.07 6.67 -5.38
N VAL A 105 21.21 5.98 -6.13
CA VAL A 105 21.24 4.52 -6.30
C VAL A 105 21.99 4.20 -7.59
N SER A 106 23.32 4.07 -7.50
CA SER A 106 24.18 3.93 -8.69
C SER A 106 23.79 2.78 -9.61
N GLU A 107 23.69 3.08 -10.90
CA GLU A 107 23.46 2.07 -11.94
C GLU A 107 24.67 1.13 -12.04
N LYS A 108 24.42 -0.14 -12.32
CA LYS A 108 25.47 -1.14 -12.56
C LYS A 108 25.68 -1.34 -14.06
N HIS A 109 26.93 -1.53 -14.47
CA HIS A 109 27.21 -2.09 -15.79
C HIS A 109 26.56 -3.47 -15.96
N GLY A 110 26.03 -3.77 -17.14
CA GLY A 110 25.39 -5.05 -17.44
C GLY A 110 24.59 -5.04 -18.72
N CYS A 111 23.81 -6.10 -18.94
CA CYS A 111 22.97 -6.31 -20.13
C CYS A 111 21.50 -5.93 -19.91
N GLY A 112 21.21 -4.98 -19.01
CA GLY A 112 19.85 -4.51 -18.71
C GLY A 112 19.44 -3.29 -19.55
N PRO A 113 18.18 -2.85 -19.44
CA PRO A 113 17.79 -1.53 -19.93
C PRO A 113 18.59 -0.44 -19.18
N PRO A 114 18.76 0.75 -19.78
CA PRO A 114 19.25 1.90 -19.02
C PRO A 114 18.25 2.16 -17.88
N VAL A 115 18.72 2.27 -16.64
CA VAL A 115 17.84 2.53 -15.48
C VAL A 115 18.22 3.84 -14.80
N PRO A 116 17.27 4.56 -14.20
CA PRO A 116 17.60 5.75 -13.42
C PRO A 116 18.44 5.38 -12.20
N GLU A 117 19.34 6.27 -11.77
CA GLU A 117 20.10 6.14 -10.51
C GLU A 117 19.25 6.47 -9.27
N LYS A 118 18.01 5.97 -9.27
CA LYS A 118 16.99 6.17 -8.24
C LYS A 118 16.24 4.87 -8.02
N ALA A 119 15.64 4.74 -6.84
CA ALA A 119 14.79 3.60 -6.52
C ALA A 119 13.50 4.07 -5.84
N VAL A 120 12.43 3.31 -6.02
CA VAL A 120 11.21 3.43 -5.22
C VAL A 120 10.98 2.13 -4.48
N ARG A 121 10.63 2.24 -3.19
CA ARG A 121 10.34 1.10 -2.34
C ARG A 121 8.92 1.23 -1.82
N PHE A 122 8.10 0.21 -2.05
CA PHE A 122 6.80 0.06 -1.41
C PHE A 122 6.90 -1.03 -0.36
N SER A 123 6.44 -0.72 0.86
CA SER A 123 6.55 -1.58 2.03
C SER A 123 5.28 -1.52 2.87
N PHE A 124 5.11 -2.49 3.76
CA PHE A 124 4.00 -2.51 4.72
C PHE A 124 4.44 -2.99 6.10
N THR A 125 3.67 -2.60 7.12
CA THR A 125 3.87 -3.03 8.51
C THR A 125 2.52 -3.44 9.11
N LEU A 126 2.49 -4.58 9.80
CA LEU A 126 1.34 -5.01 10.59
C LEU A 126 1.36 -4.20 11.90
N MET A 127 0.47 -3.22 12.02
CA MET A 127 0.47 -2.27 13.15
C MET A 127 -0.24 -2.84 14.37
N SER A 128 -1.39 -3.46 14.16
CA SER A 128 -2.17 -4.07 15.23
C SER A 128 -3.10 -5.14 14.68
N ILE A 129 -3.35 -6.16 15.49
CA ILE A 129 -4.33 -7.20 15.21
C ILE A 129 -5.33 -7.18 16.35
N LYS A 130 -6.61 -7.07 16.01
CA LYS A 130 -7.71 -7.06 16.96
C LYS A 130 -8.67 -8.19 16.64
N ILE A 131 -9.46 -8.59 17.62
CA ILE A 131 -10.56 -9.52 17.43
C ILE A 131 -11.85 -8.94 17.99
N ALA A 132 -12.94 -9.11 17.25
CA ALA A 132 -14.27 -8.77 17.75
C ALA A 132 -14.72 -9.82 18.79
N HIS A 133 -15.03 -9.37 20.00
CA HIS A 133 -15.58 -10.20 21.08
C HIS A 133 -16.88 -9.56 21.60
N GLY A 134 -18.01 -9.97 21.02
CA GLY A 134 -19.31 -9.35 21.31
C GLY A 134 -19.40 -7.93 20.73
N ILE A 135 -19.43 -6.92 21.60
CA ILE A 135 -19.52 -5.49 21.23
C ILE A 135 -18.15 -4.81 21.25
N GLU A 136 -17.15 -5.42 21.89
CA GLU A 136 -15.82 -4.83 22.07
C GLU A 136 -14.80 -5.42 21.09
N GLU A 137 -13.84 -4.57 20.67
CA GLU A 137 -12.65 -5.03 19.95
C GLU A 137 -11.50 -5.20 20.93
N ILE A 138 -11.04 -6.44 21.09
CA ILE A 138 -9.89 -6.78 21.93
C ILE A 138 -8.63 -6.75 21.08
N LYS A 139 -7.60 -6.01 21.51
CA LYS A 139 -6.30 -5.96 20.82
C LYS A 139 -5.47 -7.17 21.22
N VAL A 140 -5.12 -8.00 20.23
CA VAL A 140 -4.33 -9.23 20.39
C VAL A 140 -2.86 -8.96 20.16
N PHE A 141 -2.54 -8.10 19.18
CA PHE A 141 -1.18 -7.71 18.88
C PHE A 141 -1.10 -6.20 18.63
N GLU A 142 0.00 -5.59 19.05
CA GLU A 142 0.38 -4.22 18.74
C GLU A 142 1.89 -4.14 18.48
N GLU A 143 2.28 -3.51 17.37
CA GLU A 143 3.68 -3.30 17.07
C GLU A 143 4.27 -2.26 18.03
N ASN A 144 5.23 -2.70 18.84
CA ASN A 144 5.87 -1.88 19.87
C ASN A 144 6.81 -0.82 19.28
N LYS A 145 7.39 -1.09 18.10
CA LYS A 145 8.32 -0.18 17.40
C LYS A 145 7.88 0.02 15.95
N PRO A 146 6.76 0.73 15.70
CA PRO A 146 6.11 0.80 14.37
C PRO A 146 6.89 1.54 13.27
N ASN A 147 8.04 2.13 13.63
CA ASN A 147 8.96 2.78 12.69
C ASN A 147 10.33 2.09 12.67
N SER A 148 10.46 0.90 13.25
CA SER A 148 11.69 0.11 13.13
C SER A 148 11.78 -0.53 11.76
N GLU A 149 13.00 -0.56 11.24
CA GLU A 149 13.43 -1.32 10.08
C GLU A 149 13.09 -2.81 10.15
N LEU A 150 12.93 -3.37 11.36
CA LEU A 150 12.64 -4.79 11.56
C LEU A 150 11.20 -5.18 11.20
N CYS A 151 10.25 -4.26 11.36
CA CYS A 151 8.82 -4.49 11.11
C CYS A 151 8.34 -3.97 9.74
N CYS A 152 9.19 -3.21 9.04
CA CYS A 152 8.88 -2.65 7.72
C CYS A 152 9.19 -3.70 6.64
N LYS A 153 8.18 -4.50 6.27
CA LYS A 153 8.33 -5.61 5.33
C LYS A 153 8.30 -5.07 3.89
N PRO A 154 9.33 -5.32 3.07
CA PRO A 154 9.37 -4.85 1.69
C PRO A 154 8.38 -5.63 0.83
N LEU A 155 7.64 -4.93 -0.02
CA LEU A 155 6.65 -5.54 -0.92
C LEU A 155 7.02 -5.39 -2.39
N CYS A 156 7.51 -4.21 -2.79
CA CYS A 156 7.93 -3.95 -4.16
C CYS A 156 9.15 -3.03 -4.16
N LEU A 157 10.14 -3.40 -4.97
CA LEU A 157 11.34 -2.62 -5.23
C LEU A 157 11.39 -2.34 -6.73
N MET A 158 11.66 -1.10 -7.10
CA MET A 158 11.86 -0.72 -8.49
C MET A 158 13.00 0.29 -8.61
N LEU A 159 13.76 0.20 -9.70
CA LEU A 159 14.70 1.24 -10.12
C LEU A 159 13.93 2.23 -10.99
N ALA A 160 13.37 3.26 -10.35
CA ALA A 160 12.52 4.26 -10.98
C ALA A 160 12.68 5.59 -10.24
N ASP A 161 12.35 6.70 -10.91
CA ASP A 161 12.12 7.98 -10.25
C ASP A 161 10.68 8.02 -9.73
N GLU A 162 10.46 8.37 -8.47
CA GLU A 162 9.11 8.59 -7.93
C GLU A 162 8.36 9.74 -8.65
N SER A 163 9.10 10.58 -9.39
CA SER A 163 8.55 11.69 -10.17
C SER A 163 8.19 11.29 -11.61
N ASP A 164 8.55 10.09 -12.06
CA ASP A 164 8.09 9.50 -13.33
C ASP A 164 6.75 8.79 -13.07
N HIS A 165 5.67 9.53 -13.31
CA HIS A 165 4.31 9.09 -12.99
C HIS A 165 3.90 7.86 -13.80
N GLU A 166 4.28 7.80 -15.07
CA GLU A 166 3.96 6.71 -15.98
C GLU A 166 4.59 5.39 -15.48
N THR A 167 5.90 5.41 -15.18
CA THR A 167 6.59 4.22 -14.67
C THR A 167 6.07 3.84 -13.28
N LEU A 168 5.87 4.81 -12.39
CA LEU A 168 5.39 4.57 -11.03
C LEU A 168 4.00 3.91 -11.04
N THR A 169 3.06 4.44 -11.83
CA THR A 169 1.70 3.90 -11.94
C THR A 169 1.68 2.54 -12.63
N ALA A 170 2.49 2.32 -13.66
CA ALA A 170 2.60 1.01 -14.31
C ALA A 170 3.03 -0.09 -13.32
N ILE A 171 4.01 0.19 -12.45
CA ILE A 171 4.52 -0.80 -11.49
C ILE A 171 3.63 -0.95 -10.25
N LEU A 172 3.07 0.14 -9.71
CA LEU A 172 2.28 0.10 -8.47
C LEU A 172 0.80 -0.22 -8.67
N SER A 173 0.23 0.01 -9.86
CA SER A 173 -1.21 -0.25 -10.10
C SER A 173 -1.65 -1.70 -9.82
N PRO A 174 -0.85 -2.76 -10.06
CA PRO A 174 -1.22 -4.12 -9.65
C PRO A 174 -1.35 -4.26 -8.13
N LEU A 175 -0.47 -3.64 -7.34
CA LEU A 175 -0.54 -3.65 -5.88
C LEU A 175 -1.78 -2.91 -5.37
N VAL A 176 -2.10 -1.77 -6.01
CA VAL A 176 -3.33 -1.02 -5.72
C VAL A 176 -4.57 -1.88 -6.01
N ALA A 177 -4.61 -2.56 -7.16
CA ALA A 177 -5.72 -3.44 -7.52
C ALA A 177 -5.86 -4.62 -6.54
N GLU A 178 -4.75 -5.26 -6.18
CA GLU A 178 -4.70 -6.32 -5.16
C GLU A 178 -5.22 -5.81 -3.81
N ARG A 179 -4.77 -4.63 -3.37
CA ARG A 179 -5.21 -3.98 -2.12
C ARG A 179 -6.70 -3.69 -2.12
N GLU A 180 -7.23 -3.08 -3.18
CA GLU A 180 -8.66 -2.77 -3.26
C GLU A 180 -9.51 -4.05 -3.26
N ALA A 181 -9.08 -5.11 -3.94
CA ALA A 181 -9.78 -6.40 -3.91
C ALA A 181 -9.82 -7.00 -2.48
N MET A 182 -8.74 -6.84 -1.70
CA MET A 182 -8.65 -7.38 -0.33
C MET A 182 -9.54 -6.66 0.68
N LYS A 183 -9.91 -5.39 0.45
CA LYS A 183 -10.75 -4.62 1.38
C LYS A 183 -12.15 -5.21 1.57
N ASP A 184 -12.70 -5.82 0.52
CA ASP A 184 -14.06 -6.37 0.49
C ASP A 184 -14.09 -7.90 0.69
N SER A 185 -12.99 -8.49 1.18
CA SER A 185 -12.86 -9.92 1.37
C SER A 185 -12.31 -10.29 2.75
N VAL A 186 -12.34 -11.59 3.06
CA VAL A 186 -11.84 -12.19 4.29
C VAL A 186 -10.82 -13.27 3.91
N LEU A 187 -9.61 -13.16 4.44
CA LEU A 187 -8.58 -14.17 4.32
C LEU A 187 -8.85 -15.30 5.33
N ILE A 188 -8.76 -16.53 4.86
CA ILE A 188 -8.77 -17.75 5.66
C ILE A 188 -7.36 -18.33 5.61
N LEU A 189 -6.72 -18.38 6.78
CA LEU A 189 -5.35 -18.85 6.93
C LEU A 189 -5.29 -19.83 8.10
N ASP A 190 -4.65 -20.97 7.89
CA ASP A 190 -4.46 -21.98 8.94
C ASP A 190 -3.30 -21.58 9.84
N MET A 191 -3.59 -21.41 11.13
CA MET A 191 -2.60 -21.19 12.18
C MET A 191 -2.81 -22.23 13.27
N ALA A 192 -1.76 -22.98 13.59
CA ALA A 192 -1.72 -24.06 14.56
C ALA A 192 -2.78 -25.13 14.33
N GLY A 193 -3.12 -25.41 13.06
CA GLY A 193 -4.15 -26.39 12.68
C GLY A 193 -5.58 -25.85 12.73
N ILE A 194 -5.75 -24.52 12.89
CA ILE A 194 -7.05 -23.88 13.03
C ILE A 194 -7.22 -22.82 11.94
N PRO A 195 -8.25 -22.92 11.08
CA PRO A 195 -8.53 -21.90 10.07
C PRO A 195 -9.07 -20.64 10.75
N ARG A 196 -8.32 -19.55 10.64
CA ARG A 196 -8.64 -18.23 11.18
C ARG A 196 -9.00 -17.25 10.07
N LEU A 197 -9.91 -16.34 10.40
CA LEU A 197 -10.50 -15.36 9.50
C LEU A 197 -9.86 -13.98 9.74
N PHE A 198 -9.29 -13.36 8.71
CA PHE A 198 -8.66 -12.04 8.79
C PHE A 198 -9.29 -11.05 7.83
N LYS A 199 -9.57 -9.84 8.33
CA LYS A 199 -9.97 -8.66 7.59
C LYS A 199 -8.85 -7.62 7.67
N PHE A 200 -8.74 -6.79 6.65
CA PHE A 200 -7.64 -5.84 6.54
C PHE A 200 -8.13 -4.40 6.45
N ILE A 201 -7.45 -3.52 7.20
CA ILE A 201 -7.59 -2.07 7.11
C ILE A 201 -6.24 -1.51 6.68
N PHE A 202 -6.15 -1.06 5.44
CA PHE A 202 -4.96 -0.44 4.88
C PHE A 202 -4.94 1.06 5.22
N ARG A 203 -3.85 1.52 5.81
CA ARG A 203 -3.60 2.92 6.15
C ARG A 203 -2.34 3.41 5.47
N GLY A 204 -2.53 4.16 4.39
CA GLY A 204 -1.44 4.75 3.66
C GLY A 204 -0.89 6.00 4.34
N THR A 205 -0.04 5.83 5.36
CA THR A 205 0.48 6.95 6.17
C THR A 205 2.00 7.10 6.10
N GLY A 206 2.72 6.18 5.44
CA GLY A 206 4.18 6.24 5.28
C GLY A 206 4.62 6.87 3.96
N TYR A 207 3.99 7.98 3.56
CA TYR A 207 4.32 8.74 2.35
C TYR A 207 4.74 10.14 2.76
N ASP A 208 5.77 10.69 2.11
CA ASP A 208 6.09 12.10 2.29
C ASP A 208 5.07 13.00 1.56
N GLU A 209 5.08 14.31 1.84
CA GLU A 209 4.09 15.22 1.25
C GLU A 209 4.19 15.26 -0.29
N LYS A 210 5.41 15.15 -0.83
CA LYS A 210 5.64 15.17 -2.28
C LYS A 210 4.92 14.00 -2.93
N LEU A 211 5.13 12.78 -2.44
CA LEU A 211 4.52 11.59 -2.98
C LEU A 211 3.02 11.54 -2.71
N VAL A 212 2.54 12.01 -1.55
CA VAL A 212 1.09 12.16 -1.30
C VAL A 212 0.44 13.02 -2.37
N ARG A 213 1.04 14.18 -2.69
CA ARG A 213 0.51 15.08 -3.71
C ARG A 213 0.47 14.40 -5.08
N GLU A 214 1.56 13.76 -5.46
CA GLU A 214 1.70 13.03 -6.73
C GLU A 214 0.62 11.94 -6.89
N VAL A 215 0.44 11.08 -5.89
CA VAL A 215 -0.50 9.93 -5.98
C VAL A 215 -1.96 10.30 -5.72
N GLN A 216 -2.23 11.48 -5.14
CA GLN A 216 -3.59 11.98 -4.90
C GLN A 216 -4.04 13.01 -5.95
N GLY A 217 -3.23 13.27 -6.99
CA GLY A 217 -3.55 14.23 -8.05
C GLY A 217 -3.61 15.67 -7.56
N LEU A 218 -2.81 16.00 -6.54
CA LEU A 218 -2.73 17.34 -6.00
C LEU A 218 -1.56 18.08 -6.65
N GLU A 219 -1.72 19.39 -6.86
CA GLU A 219 -0.60 20.22 -7.25
C GLU A 219 0.60 20.08 -6.28
N ALA A 220 1.82 20.22 -6.82
CA ALA A 220 3.06 20.15 -6.06
C ALA A 220 3.11 21.15 -4.88
N SER A 221 4.03 20.95 -3.94
CA SER A 221 4.13 21.72 -2.68
C SER A 221 4.32 23.25 -2.86
N GLY A 222 4.69 23.69 -4.07
CA GLY A 222 4.73 25.11 -4.45
C GLY A 222 3.37 25.78 -4.63
N SER A 223 2.26 25.01 -4.61
CA SER A 223 0.90 25.49 -4.86
C SER A 223 0.43 26.59 -3.89
N SER A 224 -0.61 27.32 -4.33
CA SER A 224 -1.45 28.12 -3.45
C SER A 224 -2.23 27.25 -2.46
N TYR A 225 -2.56 26.00 -2.81
CA TYR A 225 -3.22 25.02 -1.94
C TYR A 225 -2.18 24.21 -1.16
N ILE A 226 -1.93 24.63 0.09
CA ILE A 226 -0.76 24.18 0.84
C ILE A 226 -0.97 22.88 1.62
N CYS A 227 -2.20 22.39 1.74
CA CYS A 227 -2.51 21.25 2.59
C CYS A 227 -3.00 20.05 1.78
N THR A 228 -2.56 18.86 2.15
CA THR A 228 -3.07 17.58 1.61
C THR A 228 -4.34 17.11 2.31
N LEU A 229 -4.74 17.77 3.42
CA LEU A 229 -5.87 17.38 4.27
C LEU A 229 -7.05 18.36 4.20
N CYS A 230 -6.82 19.62 3.83
CA CYS A 230 -7.86 20.64 3.74
C CYS A 230 -7.73 21.51 2.48
N ASP A 231 -8.69 22.40 2.25
CA ASP A 231 -8.75 23.23 1.04
C ASP A 231 -8.21 24.65 1.22
N ALA A 232 -7.60 24.92 2.37
CA ALA A 232 -7.09 26.26 2.68
C ALA A 232 -5.97 26.67 1.73
N THR A 233 -6.06 27.89 1.23
CA THR A 233 -4.97 28.52 0.50
C THR A 233 -3.86 28.97 1.44
N ARG A 234 -2.66 29.23 0.91
CA ARG A 234 -1.51 29.77 1.65
C ARG A 234 -1.85 31.05 2.40
N LEU A 235 -2.66 31.92 1.78
CA LEU A 235 -3.09 33.19 2.38
C LEU A 235 -4.12 33.00 3.48
N GLU A 236 -5.05 32.07 3.33
CA GLU A 236 -6.03 31.77 4.37
C GLU A 236 -5.39 31.09 5.57
N ALA A 237 -4.49 30.13 5.31
CA ALA A 237 -3.75 29.44 6.35
C ALA A 237 -2.84 30.41 7.13
N SER A 238 -2.22 31.40 6.49
CA SER A 238 -1.40 32.40 7.20
C SER A 238 -2.21 33.34 8.11
N ARG A 239 -3.51 33.49 7.85
CA ARG A 239 -4.42 34.31 8.66
C ARG A 239 -5.07 33.51 9.79
N ASN A 240 -5.58 32.31 9.48
CA ASN A 240 -6.33 31.48 10.41
C ASN A 240 -5.41 30.62 11.30
N LEU A 241 -4.33 30.08 10.73
CA LEU A 241 -3.28 29.26 11.35
C LEU A 241 -3.72 27.92 11.96
N ILE A 242 -4.81 27.89 12.73
CA ILE A 242 -5.16 26.75 13.59
C ILE A 242 -6.59 26.22 13.39
N LEU A 243 -7.56 27.03 12.90
CA LEU A 243 -8.95 26.57 12.76
C LEU A 243 -9.19 25.98 11.37
N HIS A 244 -8.64 24.80 11.15
CA HIS A 244 -8.86 24.01 9.93
C HIS A 244 -9.39 22.61 10.30
N SER A 245 -10.28 22.07 9.46
CA SER A 245 -10.76 20.70 9.55
C SER A 245 -10.21 19.88 8.38
N VAL A 246 -10.08 18.57 8.58
CA VAL A 246 -9.79 17.63 7.48
C VAL A 246 -11.03 17.55 6.59
N THR A 247 -10.89 17.93 5.33
CA THR A 247 -11.97 17.86 4.31
C THR A 247 -11.61 16.88 3.20
N ARG A 248 -10.36 16.88 2.75
CA ARG A 248 -9.91 16.04 1.64
C ARG A 248 -9.92 14.56 2.00
N ASN A 249 -10.30 13.75 1.03
CA ASN A 249 -10.16 12.30 1.07
C ASN A 249 -10.01 11.75 -0.36
N HIS A 250 -9.61 10.49 -0.47
CA HIS A 250 -9.34 9.87 -1.77
C HIS A 250 -10.56 9.85 -2.71
N VAL A 251 -11.76 9.57 -2.19
CA VAL A 251 -12.99 9.52 -2.99
C VAL A 251 -13.34 10.90 -3.54
N GLU A 252 -13.27 11.93 -2.69
CA GLU A 252 -13.53 13.30 -3.11
C GLU A 252 -12.49 13.80 -4.13
N ASN A 253 -11.22 13.41 -4.00
CA ASN A 253 -10.21 13.77 -4.99
C ASN A 253 -10.52 13.16 -6.36
N LEU A 254 -10.99 11.92 -6.44
CA LEU A 254 -11.43 11.31 -7.70
C LEU A 254 -12.60 12.08 -8.32
N GLU A 255 -13.60 12.46 -7.51
CA GLU A 255 -14.74 13.26 -7.97
C GLU A 255 -14.30 14.65 -8.47
N ARG A 256 -13.37 15.30 -7.75
CA ARG A 256 -12.80 16.60 -8.15
C ARG A 256 -12.01 16.50 -9.46
N TYR A 257 -11.25 15.43 -9.65
CA TYR A 257 -10.55 15.18 -10.92
C TYR A 257 -11.54 15.00 -12.08
N GLU A 258 -12.66 14.29 -11.86
CA GLU A 258 -13.70 14.16 -12.90
C GLU A 258 -14.35 15.52 -13.25
N VAL A 259 -14.52 16.41 -12.27
CA VAL A 259 -14.98 17.79 -12.51
C VAL A 259 -13.94 18.57 -13.33
N TRP A 260 -12.65 18.46 -12.98
CA TRP A 260 -11.56 19.08 -13.73
C TRP A 260 -11.52 18.60 -15.18
N ARG A 261 -11.53 17.28 -15.39
CA ARG A 261 -11.44 16.64 -16.71
C ARG A 261 -12.65 16.95 -17.61
N SER A 262 -13.85 16.96 -17.04
CA SER A 262 -15.09 17.16 -17.83
C SER A 262 -15.50 18.62 -17.99
N ASN A 263 -15.01 19.53 -17.15
CA ASN A 263 -15.39 20.94 -17.05
C ASN A 263 -16.90 21.16 -17.30
N PRO A 264 -17.77 20.62 -16.43
CA PRO A 264 -19.22 20.63 -16.66
C PRO A 264 -19.84 22.03 -16.56
N TYR A 265 -19.10 22.99 -16.01
CA TYR A 265 -19.54 24.37 -15.81
C TYR A 265 -18.99 25.34 -16.87
N HIS A 266 -18.17 24.86 -17.83
CA HIS A 266 -17.52 25.68 -18.85
C HIS A 266 -16.73 26.87 -18.27
N GLU A 267 -16.07 26.63 -17.14
CA GLU A 267 -15.27 27.62 -16.44
C GLU A 267 -13.92 27.83 -17.13
N THR A 268 -13.34 29.02 -16.91
CA THR A 268 -11.94 29.25 -17.26
C THR A 268 -11.02 28.38 -16.39
N VAL A 269 -9.76 28.22 -16.81
CA VAL A 269 -8.80 27.37 -16.08
C VAL A 269 -8.61 27.78 -14.62
N ASP A 270 -8.58 29.09 -14.32
CA ASP A 270 -8.38 29.59 -12.97
C ASP A 270 -9.62 29.39 -12.08
N GLU A 271 -10.81 29.60 -12.64
CA GLU A 271 -12.09 29.34 -11.96
C GLU A 271 -12.28 27.85 -11.68
N LEU A 272 -11.99 26.99 -12.66
CA LEU A 272 -12.08 25.54 -12.52
C LEU A 272 -11.06 25.02 -11.49
N ARG A 273 -9.82 25.52 -11.53
CA ARG A 273 -8.77 25.22 -10.55
C ARG A 273 -9.20 25.60 -9.14
N ASP A 274 -9.86 26.75 -8.98
CA ASP A 274 -10.43 27.13 -7.69
C ASP A 274 -11.56 26.20 -7.27
N ARG A 275 -12.46 25.81 -8.17
CA ARG A 275 -13.55 24.88 -7.87
C ARG A 275 -13.04 23.53 -7.36
N VAL A 276 -12.04 22.96 -8.02
CA VAL A 276 -11.48 21.64 -7.67
C VAL A 276 -10.37 21.70 -6.62
N LYS A 277 -10.03 22.91 -6.17
CA LYS A 277 -9.01 23.17 -5.13
C LYS A 277 -7.65 22.56 -5.48
N GLY A 278 -7.22 22.71 -6.73
CA GLY A 278 -5.91 22.25 -7.20
C GLY A 278 -5.76 20.72 -7.31
N VAL A 279 -6.87 20.01 -7.58
CA VAL A 279 -6.86 18.62 -8.04
C VAL A 279 -6.95 18.63 -9.57
N SER A 280 -5.92 18.18 -10.28
CA SER A 280 -5.79 18.37 -11.73
C SER A 280 -5.03 17.26 -12.44
#